data_AF-A0A8D8D706-F1
#
_entry.id   AF-A0A8D8D706-F1
#
_cell.length_a   1.000
_cell.length_b   1.000
_cell.length_c   1.000
_cell.angle_alpha   90.00
_cell.angle_beta   90.00
_cell.angle_gamma   90.00
#
_symmetry.space_group_name_H-M   'P 1'
#
loop_
_entity.id
_entity.type
_entity.pdbx_description
1 polymer ?
#
loop_
_entity_poly.entity_id
_entity_poly.type
_entity_poly.pdbx_seq_one_letter_code
_entity_poly.pdbx_strand_id
1 'polypeptide(L)'
;MGRAIGIDLGTTNSCVAIMQGKDAKVIENKEGARTTPSIVAFTSSGERLIGAPAKRQATTNANNTFFATKRLIGRQYSDPEMKNLGVPYKVFAAKNGDAWVKTTDGKEYSPSQIGAFILQNLKEAAEAYLGEEVKDAVITVPAYFNDSQRQATKDAGKIAGLNVLRIINEPTAAALAYGLDKKHGHTIVVYDLGGGTFDVSVLEIGDGVFEVKATNGDTHLGGEDFDNAVVNYLLGEFKKSNGIDLKNDPMAMQRIKEAAEKAKVELSSAMETEVNLPFVTVDASGPKHLNMKLTRAKLES
;
A
#
# COMPACT_ATOMS: atom_id res chain seq x y z
N MET A 1 9.91 -30.77 -4.49
CA MET A 1 9.14 -29.62 -3.96
C MET A 1 9.68 -28.38 -4.63
N GLY A 2 8.81 -27.54 -5.20
CA GLY A 2 9.24 -26.28 -5.82
C GLY A 2 9.76 -25.29 -4.77
N ARG A 3 10.49 -24.25 -5.20
CA ARG A 3 10.96 -23.22 -4.27
C ARG A 3 9.78 -22.36 -3.80
N ALA A 4 9.65 -22.22 -2.48
CA ALA A 4 8.70 -21.27 -1.91
C ALA A 4 9.25 -19.84 -2.00
N ILE A 5 8.37 -18.88 -2.25
CA ILE A 5 8.71 -17.45 -2.27
C ILE A 5 8.15 -16.74 -1.03
N GLY A 6 8.85 -15.71 -0.56
CA GLY A 6 8.37 -14.81 0.49
C GLY A 6 7.82 -13.54 -0.14
N ILE A 7 6.56 -13.21 0.14
CA ILE A 7 5.91 -12.02 -0.38
C ILE A 7 5.52 -11.10 0.76
N ASP A 8 6.05 -9.89 0.73
CA ASP A 8 5.50 -8.78 1.49
C ASP A 8 4.38 -8.11 0.68
N LEU A 9 3.13 -8.28 1.11
CA LEU A 9 1.95 -7.68 0.46
C LEU A 9 1.57 -6.40 1.22
N GLY A 10 2.23 -5.28 0.94
CA GLY A 10 2.01 -4.03 1.66
C GLY A 10 0.85 -3.18 1.12
N THR A 11 0.44 -2.17 1.90
CA THR A 11 -0.65 -1.24 1.52
C THR A 11 -0.29 -0.39 0.32
N THR A 12 0.94 0.12 0.27
CA THR A 12 1.41 1.04 -0.78
C THR A 12 2.36 0.35 -1.75
N ASN A 13 3.25 -0.50 -1.25
CA ASN A 13 4.22 -1.25 -2.05
C ASN A 13 4.22 -2.70 -1.59
N SER A 14 4.56 -3.60 -2.51
CA SER A 14 4.78 -5.01 -2.24
C SER A 14 6.18 -5.41 -2.69
N CYS A 15 6.73 -6.44 -2.08
CA CYS A 15 8.07 -6.95 -2.34
C CYS A 15 8.05 -8.48 -2.41
N VAL A 16 8.89 -9.08 -3.23
CA VAL A 16 9.06 -10.54 -3.29
C VAL A 16 10.52 -10.91 -3.14
N ALA A 17 10.78 -11.94 -2.34
CA ALA A 17 12.10 -12.46 -2.07
C ALA A 17 12.11 -13.99 -2.17
N ILE A 18 13.30 -14.53 -2.43
CA ILE A 18 13.57 -15.97 -2.46
C ILE A 18 14.76 -16.28 -1.55
N MET A 19 14.88 -17.54 -1.15
CA MET A 19 16.11 -18.05 -0.53
C MET A 19 17.04 -18.63 -1.61
N GLN A 20 18.26 -18.14 -1.69
CA GLN A 20 19.36 -18.70 -2.50
C GLN A 20 20.39 -19.32 -1.57
N GLY A 21 20.25 -20.63 -1.35
CA GLY A 21 21.01 -21.31 -0.30
C GLY A 21 20.62 -20.76 1.07
N LYS A 22 21.53 -20.03 1.72
CA LYS A 22 21.30 -19.40 3.03
C LYS A 22 20.93 -17.93 2.94
N ASP A 23 21.13 -17.29 1.78
CA ASP A 23 20.96 -15.87 1.62
C ASP A 23 19.56 -15.55 1.09
N ALA A 24 18.90 -14.56 1.70
CA ALA A 24 17.66 -14.00 1.17
C ALA A 24 17.97 -13.00 0.05
N LYS A 25 17.30 -13.14 -1.10
CA LYS A 25 17.43 -12.23 -2.24
C LYS A 25 16.09 -11.64 -2.63
N VAL A 26 15.99 -10.31 -2.61
CA VAL A 26 14.86 -9.57 -3.18
C VAL A 26 14.95 -9.60 -4.70
N ILE A 27 13.80 -9.86 -5.34
CA ILE A 27 13.69 -9.96 -6.79
C ILE A 27 13.21 -8.64 -7.38
N GLU A 28 13.80 -8.24 -8.50
CA GLU A 28 13.37 -7.09 -9.29
C GLU A 28 12.12 -7.46 -10.11
N ASN A 29 11.16 -6.55 -10.17
CA ASN A 29 9.98 -6.69 -11.02
C ASN A 29 10.32 -6.44 -12.50
N LYS A 30 9.31 -6.52 -13.38
CA LYS A 30 9.47 -6.33 -14.83
C LYS A 30 9.98 -4.92 -15.18
N GLU A 31 9.78 -3.95 -14.29
CA GLU A 31 10.25 -2.58 -14.43
C GLU A 31 11.64 -2.34 -13.83
N GLY A 32 12.31 -3.37 -13.31
CA GLY A 32 13.65 -3.28 -12.70
C GLY A 32 13.66 -2.72 -11.28
N ALA A 33 12.50 -2.57 -10.64
CA ALA A 33 12.39 -2.10 -9.26
C ALA A 33 12.28 -3.28 -8.28
N ARG A 34 12.85 -3.12 -7.08
CA ARG A 34 12.77 -4.14 -6.01
C ARG A 34 11.47 -4.16 -5.24
N THR A 35 10.61 -3.18 -5.50
CA THR A 35 9.25 -3.10 -4.94
C THR A 35 8.28 -2.75 -6.06
N THR A 36 7.08 -3.33 -5.98
CA THR A 36 5.98 -3.05 -6.90
C THR A 36 4.91 -2.24 -6.18
N PRO A 37 4.45 -1.08 -6.69
CA PRO A 37 3.31 -0.39 -6.13
C PRO A 37 2.08 -1.31 -6.02
N SER A 38 1.41 -1.31 -4.87
CA SER A 38 0.21 -2.09 -4.61
C SER A 38 -1.03 -1.43 -5.24
N ILE A 39 -0.96 -1.25 -6.55
CA ILE A 39 -1.93 -0.51 -7.36
C ILE A 39 -2.35 -1.39 -8.54
N VAL A 40 -3.66 -1.49 -8.75
CA VAL A 40 -4.26 -2.17 -9.91
C VAL A 40 -5.17 -1.19 -10.62
N ALA A 41 -5.05 -1.08 -11.94
CA ALA A 41 -5.96 -0.29 -12.74
C ALA A 41 -6.60 -1.12 -13.85
N PHE A 42 -7.82 -0.76 -14.23
CA PHE A 42 -8.48 -1.29 -15.41
C PHE A 42 -8.66 -0.18 -16.43
N THR A 43 -8.15 -0.38 -17.63
CA THR A 43 -8.29 0.57 -18.73
C THR A 43 -9.70 0.48 -19.34
N SER A 44 -10.05 1.47 -20.16
CA SER A 44 -11.30 1.45 -20.93
C SER A 44 -11.38 0.29 -21.93
N SER A 45 -10.25 -0.26 -22.39
CA SER A 45 -10.20 -1.47 -23.23
C SER A 45 -10.38 -2.77 -22.44
N GLY A 46 -10.46 -2.69 -21.10
CA GLY A 46 -10.55 -3.84 -20.21
C GLY A 46 -9.20 -4.47 -19.86
N GLU A 47 -8.09 -3.84 -20.27
CA GLU A 47 -6.74 -4.27 -19.88
C GLU A 47 -6.50 -4.02 -18.39
N ARG A 48 -5.85 -4.98 -17.72
CA ARG A 48 -5.47 -4.88 -16.31
C ARG A 48 -4.01 -4.46 -16.18
N LEU A 49 -3.78 -3.27 -15.64
CA LEU A 49 -2.46 -2.75 -15.30
C LEU A 49 -2.18 -2.97 -13.81
N ILE A 50 -0.94 -3.29 -13.46
CA ILE A 50 -0.51 -3.55 -12.08
C ILE A 50 0.82 -2.84 -11.84
N GLY A 51 1.05 -2.30 -10.64
CA GLY A 51 2.34 -1.71 -10.29
C GLY A 51 2.59 -0.33 -10.90
N ALA A 52 3.82 -0.08 -11.37
CA ALA A 52 4.21 1.21 -11.93
C ALA A 52 3.39 1.64 -13.17
N PRO A 53 3.02 0.74 -14.12
CA PRO A 53 2.05 1.05 -15.16
C PRO A 53 0.71 1.58 -14.62
N ALA A 54 0.15 0.96 -13.59
CA ALA A 54 -1.11 1.41 -12.97
C ALA A 54 -0.93 2.76 -12.26
N LYS A 55 0.18 2.95 -11.52
CA LYS A 55 0.50 4.23 -10.86
C LYS A 55 0.56 5.39 -11.86
N ARG A 56 1.21 5.20 -13.01
CA ARG A 56 1.43 6.26 -14.02
C ARG A 56 0.14 6.86 -14.60
N GLN A 57 -0.92 6.06 -14.73
CA GLN A 57 -2.19 6.49 -15.32
C GLN A 57 -3.25 6.88 -14.26
N ALA A 58 -2.91 6.86 -12.97
CA ALA A 58 -3.86 7.12 -11.89
C ALA A 58 -4.52 8.51 -12.00
N THR A 59 -3.78 9.51 -12.48
CA THR A 59 -4.25 10.89 -12.67
C THR A 59 -5.40 11.02 -13.67
N THR A 60 -5.41 10.22 -14.74
CA THR A 60 -6.41 10.30 -15.81
C THR A 60 -7.49 9.22 -15.71
N ASN A 61 -7.33 8.24 -14.81
CA ASN A 61 -8.25 7.12 -14.64
C ASN A 61 -8.46 6.78 -13.15
N ALA A 62 -8.62 7.79 -12.31
CA ALA A 62 -8.67 7.65 -10.85
C ALA A 62 -9.78 6.67 -10.39
N ASN A 63 -10.97 6.73 -11.00
CA ASN A 63 -12.12 5.92 -10.61
C ASN A 63 -11.97 4.41 -10.90
N ASN A 64 -11.04 4.02 -11.78
CA ASN A 64 -10.74 2.61 -12.08
C ASN A 64 -9.32 2.21 -11.66
N THR A 65 -8.68 3.02 -10.81
CA THR A 65 -7.35 2.75 -10.26
C THR A 65 -7.46 2.48 -8.77
N PHE A 66 -7.30 1.22 -8.39
CA PHE A 66 -7.45 0.72 -7.03
C PHE A 66 -6.10 0.66 -6.33
N PHE A 67 -5.98 1.38 -5.21
CA PHE A 67 -4.79 1.45 -4.36
C PHE A 67 -5.21 1.41 -2.89
N ALA A 68 -4.29 1.17 -1.95
CA ALA A 68 -4.61 1.06 -0.51
C ALA A 68 -5.72 0.03 -0.18
N THR A 69 -6.00 -0.92 -1.08
CA THR A 69 -7.08 -1.92 -0.92
C THR A 69 -6.83 -2.88 0.24
N LYS A 70 -5.58 -2.98 0.73
CA LYS A 70 -5.24 -3.66 1.99
C LYS A 70 -5.95 -3.05 3.20
N ARG A 71 -6.34 -1.76 3.17
CA ARG A 71 -7.20 -1.16 4.22
C ARG A 71 -8.63 -1.69 4.19
N LEU A 72 -9.09 -2.29 3.07
CA LEU A 72 -10.44 -2.83 2.88
C LEU A 72 -10.52 -4.35 3.10
N ILE A 73 -9.40 -5.05 2.98
CA ILE A 73 -9.37 -6.52 2.99
C ILE A 73 -9.92 -7.07 4.30
N GLY A 74 -10.89 -7.97 4.22
CA GLY A 74 -11.53 -8.61 5.38
C GLY A 74 -12.41 -7.70 6.26
N ARG A 75 -12.83 -6.53 5.76
CA ARG A 75 -13.68 -5.57 6.50
C ARG A 75 -15.12 -5.56 6.01
N GLN A 76 -16.04 -5.21 6.91
CA GLN A 76 -17.43 -4.97 6.57
C GLN A 76 -17.59 -3.54 6.05
N TYR A 77 -18.49 -3.33 5.09
CA TYR A 77 -18.78 -1.98 4.59
C TYR A 77 -19.35 -1.06 5.69
N SER A 78 -19.97 -1.65 6.71
CA SER A 78 -20.50 -0.92 7.87
C SER A 78 -19.44 -0.42 8.86
N ASP A 79 -18.18 -0.88 8.75
CA ASP A 79 -17.13 -0.52 9.69
C ASP A 79 -16.90 1.00 9.71
N PRO A 80 -16.72 1.64 10.89
CA PRO A 80 -16.50 3.08 10.98
C PRO A 80 -15.34 3.58 10.11
N GLU A 81 -14.28 2.79 9.98
CA GLU A 81 -13.10 3.07 9.17
C GLU A 81 -13.42 3.17 7.67
N MET A 82 -14.55 2.61 7.20
CA MET A 82 -14.97 2.74 5.80
C MET A 82 -15.56 4.12 5.47
N LYS A 83 -15.87 4.94 6.47
CA LYS A 83 -16.62 6.20 6.27
C LYS A 83 -15.82 7.35 5.68
N ASN A 84 -14.49 7.27 5.58
CA ASN A 84 -13.65 8.36 5.06
C ASN A 84 -12.33 7.83 4.44
N LEU A 85 -12.42 6.91 3.50
CA LEU A 85 -11.24 6.26 2.92
C LEU A 85 -10.34 7.20 2.09
N GLY A 86 -10.85 8.36 1.65
CA GLY A 86 -10.07 9.31 0.84
C GLY A 86 -9.64 8.73 -0.52
N VAL A 87 -10.42 7.80 -1.05
CA VAL A 87 -10.15 7.12 -2.33
C VAL A 87 -11.13 7.59 -3.41
N PRO A 88 -10.69 7.71 -4.68
CA PRO A 88 -11.54 8.20 -5.77
C PRO A 88 -12.47 7.10 -6.32
N TYR A 89 -12.10 5.84 -6.17
CA TYR A 89 -12.87 4.71 -6.69
C TYR A 89 -14.05 4.35 -5.76
N LYS A 90 -15.05 3.68 -6.33
CA LYS A 90 -16.26 3.32 -5.59
C LYS A 90 -16.04 2.10 -4.69
N VAL A 91 -16.32 2.28 -3.40
CA VAL A 91 -16.45 1.20 -2.41
C VAL A 91 -17.94 1.00 -2.11
N PHE A 92 -18.39 -0.25 -1.97
CA PHE A 92 -19.79 -0.58 -1.71
C PHE A 92 -19.94 -1.86 -0.88
N ALA A 93 -21.12 -2.05 -0.28
CA ALA A 93 -21.46 -3.30 0.41
C ALA A 93 -21.77 -4.41 -0.61
N ALA A 94 -20.97 -5.48 -0.61
CA ALA A 94 -21.28 -6.68 -1.35
C ALA A 94 -22.49 -7.42 -0.76
N LYS A 95 -22.94 -8.48 -1.45
CA LYS A 95 -24.11 -9.28 -1.03
C LYS A 95 -23.97 -9.86 0.39
N ASN A 96 -22.74 -10.10 0.83
CA ASN A 96 -22.42 -10.62 2.16
C ASN A 96 -22.09 -9.51 3.19
N GLY A 97 -22.20 -8.23 2.83
CA GLY A 97 -21.90 -7.09 3.70
C GLY A 97 -20.46 -6.56 3.60
N ASP A 98 -19.54 -7.33 3.00
CA ASP A 98 -18.13 -6.96 2.89
C ASP A 98 -17.92 -5.70 2.05
N ALA A 99 -16.87 -4.94 2.37
CA ALA A 99 -16.44 -3.79 1.58
C ALA A 99 -15.78 -4.26 0.26
N TRP A 100 -16.45 -4.05 -0.86
CA TRP A 100 -15.96 -4.37 -2.20
C TRP A 100 -15.74 -3.12 -3.04
N VAL A 101 -14.97 -3.25 -4.11
CA VAL A 101 -14.69 -2.15 -5.05
C VAL A 101 -15.36 -2.40 -6.39
N LYS A 102 -15.72 -1.32 -7.09
CA LYS A 102 -16.42 -1.40 -8.38
C LYS A 102 -15.80 -0.46 -9.40
N THR A 103 -15.57 -0.96 -10.61
CA THR A 103 -15.16 -0.15 -11.77
C THR A 103 -16.34 0.66 -12.31
N THR A 104 -16.06 1.67 -13.14
CA THR A 104 -17.07 2.53 -13.76
C THR A 104 -17.97 1.80 -14.75
N ASP A 105 -17.48 0.71 -15.36
CA ASP A 105 -18.29 -0.19 -16.22
C ASP A 105 -19.13 -1.20 -15.40
N GLY A 106 -19.02 -1.16 -14.07
CA GLY A 106 -19.86 -1.92 -13.16
C GLY A 106 -19.35 -3.31 -12.80
N LYS A 107 -18.10 -3.66 -13.12
CA LYS A 107 -17.48 -4.90 -12.64
C LYS A 107 -17.09 -4.76 -11.17
N GLU A 108 -17.35 -5.81 -10.41
CA GLU A 108 -17.18 -5.84 -8.97
C GLU A 108 -16.00 -6.73 -8.61
N TYR A 109 -15.16 -6.27 -7.68
CA TYR A 109 -14.00 -7.00 -7.20
C TYR A 109 -13.94 -6.96 -5.68
N SER A 110 -13.67 -8.10 -5.06
CA SER A 110 -13.30 -8.14 -3.65
C SER A 110 -11.88 -7.59 -3.45
N PRO A 111 -11.55 -7.05 -2.26
CA PRO A 111 -10.18 -6.65 -1.95
C PRO A 111 -9.18 -7.81 -2.08
N SER A 112 -9.61 -9.06 -1.80
CA SER A 112 -8.80 -10.25 -2.02
C SER A 112 -8.49 -10.49 -3.50
N GLN A 113 -9.42 -10.21 -4.42
CA GLN A 113 -9.14 -10.29 -5.87
C GLN A 113 -8.13 -9.22 -6.30
N ILE A 114 -8.26 -7.98 -5.79
CA ILE A 114 -7.29 -6.93 -6.07
C ILE A 114 -5.89 -7.30 -5.55
N GLY A 115 -5.81 -7.80 -4.30
CA GLY A 115 -4.58 -8.33 -3.73
C GLY A 115 -4.00 -9.50 -4.53
N ALA A 116 -4.85 -10.39 -5.03
CA ALA A 116 -4.42 -11.52 -5.85
C ALA A 116 -3.74 -11.09 -7.15
N PHE A 117 -4.21 -10.00 -7.79
CA PHE A 117 -3.55 -9.48 -8.99
C PHE A 117 -2.13 -8.97 -8.70
N ILE A 118 -1.92 -8.33 -7.54
CA ILE A 118 -0.59 -7.91 -7.08
C ILE A 118 0.29 -9.14 -6.82
N LEU A 119 -0.24 -10.15 -6.13
CA LEU A 119 0.46 -11.41 -5.87
C LEU A 119 0.83 -12.16 -7.15
N GLN A 120 -0.05 -12.18 -8.17
CA GLN A 120 0.24 -12.75 -9.49
C GLN A 120 1.41 -12.03 -10.16
N ASN A 121 1.43 -10.70 -10.13
CA ASN A 121 2.53 -9.93 -10.71
C ASN A 121 3.88 -10.23 -10.03
N LEU A 122 3.89 -10.38 -8.71
CA LEU A 122 5.09 -10.74 -7.93
C LEU A 122 5.53 -12.19 -8.17
N LYS A 123 4.56 -13.12 -8.27
CA LYS A 123 4.79 -14.50 -8.66
C LYS A 123 5.46 -14.56 -10.04
N GLU A 124 4.91 -13.87 -11.03
CA GLU A 124 5.47 -13.81 -12.39
C GLU A 124 6.91 -13.28 -12.42
N ALA A 125 7.22 -12.27 -11.58
CA ALA A 125 8.59 -11.75 -11.46
C ALA A 125 9.54 -12.81 -10.88
N ALA A 126 9.11 -13.53 -9.84
CA ALA A 126 9.89 -14.63 -9.26
C ALA A 126 10.09 -15.79 -10.26
N GLU A 127 9.04 -16.17 -10.99
CA GLU A 127 9.10 -17.21 -12.03
C GLU A 127 10.06 -16.83 -13.17
N ALA A 128 9.98 -15.59 -13.65
CA ALA A 128 10.89 -15.08 -14.67
C ALA A 128 12.35 -15.12 -14.22
N TYR A 129 12.61 -14.81 -12.94
CA TYR A 129 13.95 -14.88 -12.36
C TYR A 129 14.44 -16.33 -12.18
N LEU A 130 13.56 -17.24 -11.73
CA LEU A 130 13.91 -18.62 -11.41
C LEU A 130 13.97 -19.54 -12.64
N GLY A 131 13.23 -19.21 -13.71
CA GLY A 131 13.07 -20.06 -14.89
C GLY A 131 12.17 -21.28 -14.67
N GLU A 132 11.39 -21.31 -13.59
CA GLU A 132 10.47 -22.39 -13.22
C GLU A 132 9.18 -21.86 -12.60
N GLU A 133 8.12 -22.68 -12.59
CA GLU A 133 6.82 -22.35 -12.01
C GLU A 133 6.89 -22.28 -10.48
N VAL A 134 6.30 -21.23 -9.89
CA VAL A 134 6.22 -21.03 -8.44
C VAL A 134 4.82 -21.36 -7.95
N LYS A 135 4.73 -22.31 -7.00
CA LYS A 135 3.45 -22.77 -6.42
C LYS A 135 3.26 -22.36 -4.98
N ASP A 136 4.34 -22.29 -4.21
CA ASP A 136 4.28 -22.15 -2.76
C ASP A 136 4.73 -20.75 -2.33
N ALA A 137 4.01 -20.15 -1.38
CA ALA A 137 4.36 -18.83 -0.85
C ALA A 137 4.13 -18.71 0.67
N VAL A 138 4.96 -17.87 1.28
CA VAL A 138 4.72 -17.26 2.59
C VAL A 138 4.34 -15.81 2.34
N ILE A 139 3.21 -15.36 2.92
CA ILE A 139 2.67 -14.00 2.69
C ILE A 139 2.60 -13.26 4.03
N THR A 140 3.04 -12.00 4.04
CA THR A 140 2.99 -11.14 5.23
C THR A 140 1.58 -10.58 5.49
N VAL A 141 1.29 -10.31 6.77
CA VAL A 141 0.16 -9.48 7.23
C VAL A 141 0.60 -8.65 8.44
N PRO A 142 -0.08 -7.52 8.71
CA PRO A 142 0.13 -6.77 9.95
C PRO A 142 -0.08 -7.66 11.17
N ALA A 143 0.70 -7.44 12.24
CA ALA A 143 0.59 -8.26 13.44
C ALA A 143 -0.82 -8.17 14.05
N TYR A 144 -1.42 -6.99 13.99
CA TYR A 144 -2.74 -6.71 14.55
C TYR A 144 -3.93 -7.07 13.63
N PHE A 145 -3.70 -7.73 12.49
CA PHE A 145 -4.80 -8.24 11.66
C PHE A 145 -5.63 -9.29 12.40
N ASN A 146 -6.96 -9.14 12.33
CA ASN A 146 -7.92 -10.10 12.86
C ASN A 146 -8.08 -11.34 11.94
N ASP A 147 -8.88 -12.31 12.38
CA ASP A 147 -9.09 -13.58 11.67
C ASP A 147 -9.66 -13.38 10.26
N SER A 148 -10.64 -12.48 10.08
CA SER A 148 -11.24 -12.18 8.78
C SER A 148 -10.22 -11.59 7.80
N GLN A 149 -9.37 -10.68 8.25
CA GLN A 149 -8.33 -10.05 7.43
C GLN A 149 -7.22 -11.05 7.05
N ARG A 150 -6.81 -11.91 7.99
CA ARG A 150 -5.86 -13.01 7.73
C ARG A 150 -6.41 -14.00 6.72
N GLN A 151 -7.67 -14.40 6.88
CA GLN A 151 -8.33 -15.33 5.97
C GLN A 151 -8.48 -14.73 4.57
N ALA A 152 -8.92 -13.47 4.47
CA ALA A 152 -9.05 -12.77 3.19
C ALA A 152 -7.71 -12.60 2.46
N THR A 153 -6.61 -12.40 3.19
CA THR A 153 -5.25 -12.35 2.62
C THR A 153 -4.79 -13.73 2.14
N LYS A 154 -5.08 -14.79 2.92
CA LYS A 154 -4.81 -16.17 2.50
C LYS A 154 -5.59 -16.53 1.23
N ASP A 155 -6.83 -16.08 1.12
CA ASP A 155 -7.65 -16.31 -0.07
C ASP A 155 -7.16 -15.50 -1.28
N ALA A 156 -6.61 -14.30 -1.08
CA ALA A 156 -5.90 -13.58 -2.15
C ALA A 156 -4.75 -14.41 -2.73
N GLY A 157 -3.97 -15.08 -1.87
CA GLY A 157 -2.92 -16.01 -2.29
C GLY A 157 -3.46 -17.19 -3.12
N LYS A 158 -4.55 -17.82 -2.67
CA LYS A 158 -5.19 -18.90 -3.44
C LYS A 158 -5.70 -18.44 -4.80
N ILE A 159 -6.36 -17.28 -4.87
CA ILE A 159 -6.85 -16.68 -6.13
C ILE A 159 -5.66 -16.38 -7.07
N ALA A 160 -4.50 -16.03 -6.52
CA ALA A 160 -3.27 -15.82 -7.28
C ALA A 160 -2.62 -17.12 -7.79
N GLY A 161 -3.17 -18.29 -7.47
CA GLY A 161 -2.59 -19.58 -7.82
C GLY A 161 -1.38 -19.94 -6.96
N LEU A 162 -1.35 -19.46 -5.71
CA LEU A 162 -0.33 -19.80 -4.71
C LEU A 162 -0.94 -20.67 -3.61
N ASN A 163 -0.23 -21.75 -3.28
CA ASN A 163 -0.40 -22.49 -2.04
C ASN A 163 0.25 -21.70 -0.90
N VAL A 164 -0.58 -21.08 -0.06
CA VAL A 164 -0.11 -20.25 1.06
C VAL A 164 0.31 -21.17 2.22
N LEU A 165 1.61 -21.44 2.29
CA LEU A 165 2.22 -22.29 3.32
C LEU A 165 2.09 -21.67 4.71
N ARG A 166 2.24 -20.34 4.80
CA ARG A 166 2.15 -19.60 6.05
C ARG A 166 1.75 -18.15 5.80
N ILE A 167 0.89 -17.64 6.67
CA ILE A 167 0.71 -16.21 6.90
C ILE A 167 1.64 -15.84 8.05
N ILE A 168 2.56 -14.91 7.82
CA ILE A 168 3.53 -14.44 8.82
C ILE A 168 3.23 -12.98 9.19
N ASN A 169 3.44 -12.62 10.45
CA ASN A 169 3.31 -11.23 10.87
C ASN A 169 4.50 -10.41 10.35
N GLU A 170 4.23 -9.22 9.83
CA GLU A 170 5.23 -8.26 9.32
C GLU A 170 6.39 -8.02 10.29
N PRO A 171 6.17 -7.66 11.57
CA PRO A 171 7.29 -7.43 12.50
C PRO A 171 8.06 -8.72 12.84
N THR A 172 7.42 -9.89 12.76
CA THR A 172 8.12 -11.17 12.91
C THR A 172 9.01 -11.47 11.70
N ALA A 173 8.54 -11.18 10.49
CA ALA A 173 9.34 -11.31 9.27
C ALA A 173 10.55 -10.35 9.29
N ALA A 174 10.35 -9.11 9.74
CA ALA A 174 11.43 -8.15 9.94
C ALA A 174 12.45 -8.62 10.99
N ALA A 175 11.98 -9.16 12.11
CA ALA A 175 12.85 -9.73 13.14
C ALA A 175 13.67 -10.93 12.63
N LEU A 176 13.06 -11.81 11.82
CA LEU A 176 13.77 -12.91 11.16
C LEU A 176 14.87 -12.37 10.22
N ALA A 177 14.54 -11.37 9.40
CA ALA A 177 15.51 -10.74 8.50
C ALA A 177 16.70 -10.11 9.27
N TYR A 178 16.43 -9.46 10.40
CA TYR A 178 17.47 -8.89 11.28
C TYR A 178 18.29 -9.96 12.01
N GLY A 179 17.64 -11.02 12.49
CA GLY A 179 18.21 -12.01 13.40
C GLY A 179 18.94 -13.19 12.73
N LEU A 180 18.81 -13.38 11.41
CA LEU A 180 19.40 -14.51 10.67
C LEU A 180 20.90 -14.73 10.97
N ASP A 181 21.68 -13.66 11.13
CA ASP A 181 23.13 -13.72 11.39
C ASP A 181 23.52 -13.49 12.85
N LYS A 182 22.54 -13.30 13.75
CA LYS A 182 22.80 -12.93 15.15
C LYS A 182 22.89 -14.18 16.02
N LYS A 183 24.03 -14.33 16.71
CA LYS A 183 24.33 -15.50 17.55
C LYS A 183 24.04 -15.31 19.05
N HIS A 184 23.71 -14.10 19.49
CA HIS A 184 23.53 -13.80 20.91
C HIS A 184 22.08 -13.45 21.22
N GLY A 185 21.58 -14.01 22.32
CA GLY A 185 20.30 -13.69 22.92
C GLY A 185 20.15 -12.20 23.23
N HIS A 186 19.17 -11.52 22.65
CA HIS A 186 18.80 -10.16 23.02
C HIS A 186 17.34 -9.83 22.70
N THR A 187 16.81 -8.84 23.41
CA THR A 187 15.46 -8.31 23.17
C THR A 187 15.53 -7.17 22.17
N ILE A 188 14.62 -7.15 21.20
CA ILE A 188 14.45 -6.08 20.23
C ILE A 188 13.03 -5.51 20.27
N VAL A 189 12.90 -4.28 19.78
CA VAL A 189 11.62 -3.67 19.44
C VAL A 189 11.59 -3.46 17.94
N VAL A 190 10.57 -4.01 17.28
CA VAL A 190 10.27 -3.70 15.89
C VAL A 190 9.17 -2.65 15.90
N TYR A 191 9.49 -1.47 15.37
CA TYR A 191 8.54 -0.39 15.12
C TYR A 191 8.31 -0.32 13.61
N ASP A 192 7.14 -0.71 13.15
CA ASP A 192 6.78 -0.78 11.73
C ASP A 192 5.65 0.20 11.43
N LEU A 193 5.96 1.32 10.78
CA LEU A 193 5.00 2.32 10.34
C LEU A 193 4.99 2.37 8.81
N GLY A 194 4.07 1.61 8.23
CA GLY A 194 3.91 1.49 6.79
C GLY A 194 3.02 2.57 6.19
N GLY A 195 2.62 2.36 4.93
CA GLY A 195 1.70 3.26 4.24
C GLY A 195 0.27 3.22 4.77
N GLY A 196 -0.12 2.13 5.44
CA GLY A 196 -1.52 1.94 5.87
C GLY A 196 -1.73 1.43 7.28
N THR A 197 -0.70 0.86 7.90
CA THR A 197 -0.75 0.16 9.18
C THR A 197 0.46 0.52 10.02
N PHE A 198 0.27 0.48 11.34
CA PHE A 198 1.30 0.64 12.35
C PHE A 198 1.31 -0.60 13.25
N ASP A 199 2.47 -1.21 13.42
CA ASP A 199 2.69 -2.30 14.38
C ASP A 199 3.92 -2.00 15.24
N VAL A 200 3.83 -2.38 16.51
CA VAL A 200 4.98 -2.44 17.43
C VAL A 200 5.02 -3.80 18.09
N SER A 201 6.17 -4.48 18.01
CA SER A 201 6.38 -5.77 18.64
C SER A 201 7.67 -5.79 19.45
N VAL A 202 7.61 -6.37 20.65
CA VAL A 202 8.78 -6.70 21.47
C VAL A 202 9.08 -8.18 21.25
N LEU A 203 10.29 -8.48 20.79
CA LEU A 203 10.71 -9.85 20.51
C LEU A 203 11.99 -10.19 21.26
N GLU A 204 12.09 -11.42 21.73
CA GLU A 204 13.33 -12.02 22.19
C GLU A 204 13.90 -12.89 21.06
N ILE A 205 15.18 -12.67 20.73
CA ILE A 205 15.90 -13.39 19.68
C ILE A 205 17.11 -14.06 20.31
N GLY A 206 17.22 -15.38 20.21
CA GLY A 206 18.39 -16.13 20.70
C GLY A 206 18.38 -17.58 20.25
N ASP A 207 19.55 -18.14 19.93
CA ASP A 207 19.74 -19.55 19.55
C ASP A 207 18.77 -20.07 18.47
N GLY A 208 18.44 -19.21 17.49
CA GLY A 208 17.50 -19.53 16.41
C GLY A 208 16.02 -19.51 16.81
N VAL A 209 15.71 -19.15 18.06
CA VAL A 209 14.37 -18.95 18.59
C VAL A 209 13.99 -17.47 18.49
N PHE A 210 12.76 -17.24 18.02
CA PHE A 210 12.14 -15.92 17.94
C PHE A 210 10.83 -15.97 18.70
N GLU A 211 10.76 -15.27 19.83
CA GLU A 211 9.56 -15.24 20.66
C GLU A 211 8.99 -13.83 20.72
N VAL A 212 7.74 -13.66 20.31
CA VAL A 212 7.01 -12.40 20.46
C VAL A 212 6.52 -12.30 21.91
N LYS A 213 7.06 -11.34 22.66
CA LYS A 213 6.66 -11.10 24.07
C LYS A 213 5.40 -10.25 24.17
N ALA A 214 5.29 -9.24 23.29
CA ALA A 214 4.15 -8.36 23.22
C ALA A 214 4.02 -7.80 21.80
N THR A 215 2.78 -7.53 21.39
CA THR A 215 2.49 -6.82 20.14
C THR A 215 1.32 -5.88 20.35
N ASN A 216 1.36 -4.72 19.71
CA ASN A 216 0.27 -3.76 19.65
C ASN A 216 0.36 -3.00 18.32
N GLY A 217 -0.64 -2.20 17.97
CA GLY A 217 -0.66 -1.48 16.70
C GLY A 217 -2.00 -0.86 16.37
N ASP A 218 -2.05 -0.27 15.17
CA ASP A 218 -3.26 0.28 14.56
C ASP A 218 -3.28 -0.10 13.07
N THR A 219 -4.32 -0.85 12.67
CA THR A 219 -4.49 -1.34 11.29
C THR A 219 -5.05 -0.28 10.33
N HIS A 220 -5.21 0.96 10.78
CA HIS A 220 -5.69 2.10 10.01
C HIS A 220 -4.83 3.37 10.17
N LEU A 221 -3.64 3.26 10.75
CA LEU A 221 -2.68 4.36 10.87
C LEU A 221 -1.46 4.11 9.98
N GLY A 222 -1.10 5.05 9.11
CA GLY A 222 0.08 4.94 8.27
C GLY A 222 0.27 6.14 7.36
N GLY A 223 1.25 6.05 6.45
CA GLY A 223 1.65 7.12 5.53
C GLY A 223 0.52 7.82 4.77
N GLU A 224 -0.56 7.11 4.42
CA GLU A 224 -1.75 7.70 3.77
C GLU A 224 -2.44 8.76 4.65
N ASP A 225 -2.40 8.61 5.98
CA ASP A 225 -3.02 9.58 6.90
C ASP A 225 -2.18 10.86 6.98
N PHE A 226 -0.85 10.72 6.92
CA PHE A 226 0.07 11.86 6.79
C PHE A 226 -0.14 12.57 5.46
N ASP A 227 -0.31 11.81 4.35
CA ASP A 227 -0.62 12.39 3.05
C ASP A 227 -1.93 13.16 3.08
N ASN A 228 -2.98 12.59 3.68
CA ASN A 228 -4.27 13.24 3.83
C ASN A 228 -4.19 14.52 4.69
N ALA A 229 -3.36 14.54 5.73
CA ALA A 229 -3.13 15.75 6.52
C ALA A 229 -2.51 16.88 5.65
N VAL A 230 -1.50 16.54 4.84
CA VAL A 230 -0.87 17.49 3.91
C VAL A 230 -1.87 17.93 2.84
N VAL A 231 -2.63 17.01 2.22
CA VAL A 231 -3.69 17.33 1.25
C VAL A 231 -4.70 18.32 1.85
N ASN A 232 -5.19 18.06 3.06
CA ASN A 232 -6.15 18.93 3.73
C ASN A 232 -5.59 20.33 3.98
N TYR A 233 -4.31 20.43 4.35
CA TYR A 233 -3.61 21.71 4.50
C TYR A 233 -3.52 22.44 3.16
N LEU A 234 -3.05 21.78 2.09
CA LEU A 234 -2.92 22.36 0.76
C LEU A 234 -4.28 22.87 0.22
N LEU A 235 -5.34 22.09 0.40
CA LEU A 235 -6.71 22.47 0.02
C LEU A 235 -7.21 23.68 0.82
N GLY A 236 -6.95 23.68 2.12
CA GLY A 236 -7.35 24.78 3.00
C GLY A 236 -6.69 26.11 2.61
N GLU A 237 -5.39 26.09 2.39
CA GLU A 237 -4.63 27.27 1.96
C GLU A 237 -5.02 27.72 0.55
N PHE A 238 -5.19 26.79 -0.41
CA PHE A 238 -5.65 27.14 -1.76
C PHE A 238 -7.03 27.79 -1.75
N LYS A 239 -7.96 27.28 -0.92
CA LYS A 239 -9.29 27.86 -0.75
C LYS A 239 -9.23 29.25 -0.13
N LYS A 240 -8.34 29.49 0.85
CA LYS A 240 -8.13 30.82 1.43
C LYS A 240 -7.60 31.82 0.40
N SER A 241 -6.66 31.42 -0.45
CA SER A 241 -6.02 32.33 -1.41
C SER A 241 -6.86 32.56 -2.68
N ASN A 242 -7.62 31.56 -3.13
CA ASN A 242 -8.35 31.61 -4.41
C ASN A 242 -9.88 31.59 -4.28
N GLY A 243 -10.42 31.29 -3.09
CA GLY A 243 -11.87 31.14 -2.89
C GLY A 243 -12.47 29.87 -3.50
N ILE A 244 -11.66 28.98 -4.08
CA ILE A 244 -12.11 27.78 -4.80
C ILE A 244 -11.86 26.54 -3.95
N ASP A 245 -12.87 25.67 -3.85
CA ASP A 245 -12.77 24.37 -3.19
C ASP A 245 -12.48 23.26 -4.22
N LEU A 246 -11.26 22.74 -4.20
CA LEU A 246 -10.81 21.70 -5.14
C LEU A 246 -11.30 20.29 -4.77
N LYS A 247 -11.97 20.11 -3.61
CA LYS A 247 -12.44 18.78 -3.17
C LYS A 247 -13.38 18.09 -4.16
N ASN A 248 -14.11 18.87 -4.94
CA ASN A 248 -15.07 18.36 -5.91
C ASN A 248 -14.48 18.15 -7.31
N ASP A 249 -13.18 18.41 -7.51
CA ASP A 249 -12.47 18.17 -8.77
C ASP A 249 -11.59 16.92 -8.63
N PRO A 250 -12.01 15.75 -9.14
CA PRO A 250 -11.27 14.50 -8.97
C PRO A 250 -9.87 14.54 -9.57
N MET A 251 -9.69 15.27 -10.67
CA MET A 251 -8.39 15.38 -11.34
C MET A 251 -7.44 16.25 -10.52
N ALA A 252 -7.93 17.39 -10.00
CA ALA A 252 -7.15 18.22 -9.10
C ALA A 252 -6.77 17.45 -7.83
N MET A 253 -7.72 16.74 -7.21
CA MET A 253 -7.50 15.95 -6.00
C MET A 253 -6.41 14.88 -6.18
N GLN A 254 -6.43 14.15 -7.29
CA GLN A 254 -5.40 13.14 -7.56
C GLN A 254 -4.01 13.76 -7.71
N ARG A 255 -3.90 14.89 -8.42
CA ARG A 255 -2.63 15.63 -8.57
C ARG A 255 -2.12 16.20 -7.24
N ILE A 256 -3.02 16.70 -6.40
CA ILE A 256 -2.68 17.20 -5.06
C ILE A 256 -2.19 16.06 -4.17
N LYS A 257 -2.83 14.88 -4.23
CA LYS A 257 -2.41 13.71 -3.45
C LYS A 257 -1.01 13.25 -3.82
N GLU A 258 -0.70 13.16 -5.11
CA GLU A 258 0.65 12.79 -5.58
C GLU A 258 1.70 13.83 -5.17
N ALA A 259 1.36 15.13 -5.28
CA ALA A 259 2.27 16.19 -4.87
C ALA A 259 2.46 16.25 -3.34
N ALA A 260 1.43 15.92 -2.56
CA ALA A 260 1.49 15.82 -1.11
C ALA A 260 2.38 14.66 -0.65
N GLU A 261 2.22 13.45 -1.24
CA GLU A 261 3.10 12.30 -0.97
C GLU A 261 4.56 12.66 -1.27
N LYS A 262 4.80 13.26 -2.44
CA LYS A 262 6.13 13.70 -2.85
C LYS A 262 6.72 14.72 -1.87
N ALA A 263 5.96 15.74 -1.50
CA ALA A 263 6.41 16.77 -0.56
C ALA A 263 6.72 16.19 0.83
N LYS A 264 5.85 15.30 1.35
CA LYS A 264 6.08 14.57 2.61
C LYS A 264 7.41 13.81 2.57
N VAL A 265 7.66 13.06 1.49
CA VAL A 265 8.89 12.27 1.33
C VAL A 265 10.12 13.18 1.23
N GLU A 266 10.07 14.25 0.43
CA GLU A 266 11.18 15.20 0.30
C GLU A 266 11.54 15.87 1.63
N LEU A 267 10.55 16.21 2.45
CA LEU A 267 10.76 16.80 3.77
C LEU A 267 11.40 15.85 4.80
N SER A 268 11.50 14.55 4.50
CA SER A 268 12.29 13.61 5.32
C SER A 268 13.80 13.91 5.29
N SER A 269 14.28 14.58 4.24
CA SER A 269 15.69 14.96 4.09
C SER A 269 15.90 16.46 3.99
N ALA A 270 15.00 17.19 3.32
CA ALA A 270 15.02 18.64 3.19
C ALA A 270 14.25 19.34 4.34
N MET A 271 14.60 20.61 4.62
CA MET A 271 13.88 21.44 5.59
C MET A 271 12.64 22.14 4.98
N GLU A 272 12.60 22.22 3.65
CA GLU A 272 11.52 22.83 2.88
C GLU A 272 11.40 22.19 1.50
N THR A 273 10.21 22.25 0.92
CA THR A 273 9.90 21.86 -0.46
C THR A 273 8.86 22.80 -1.04
N GLU A 274 8.71 22.78 -2.37
CA GLU A 274 7.71 23.53 -3.09
C GLU A 274 6.71 22.59 -3.79
N VAL A 275 5.43 22.76 -3.45
CA VAL A 275 4.31 22.13 -4.14
C VAL A 275 3.89 23.06 -5.27
N ASN A 276 4.21 22.66 -6.51
CA ASN A 276 3.89 23.41 -7.73
C ASN A 276 3.02 22.56 -8.66
N LEU A 277 1.75 22.92 -8.75
CA LEU A 277 0.76 22.31 -9.65
C LEU A 277 0.20 23.38 -10.59
N PRO A 278 0.77 23.50 -11.81
CA PRO A 278 0.27 24.43 -12.79
C PRO A 278 -1.08 23.93 -13.35
N PHE A 279 -1.99 24.84 -13.69
CA PHE A 279 -3.31 24.50 -14.23
C PHE A 279 -4.04 23.48 -13.35
N VAL A 280 -4.05 23.70 -12.04
CA VAL A 280 -4.70 22.80 -11.08
C VAL A 280 -6.22 22.81 -11.26
N THR A 281 -6.78 23.96 -11.65
CA THR A 281 -8.20 24.12 -12.02
C THR A 281 -8.38 25.36 -12.90
N VAL A 282 -9.61 25.65 -13.32
CA VAL A 282 -9.99 26.84 -14.12
C VAL A 282 -11.23 27.50 -13.52
N ASP A 283 -11.23 28.83 -13.42
CA ASP A 283 -12.42 29.62 -13.09
C ASP A 283 -12.75 30.65 -14.18
N ALA A 284 -13.73 31.52 -13.92
CA ALA A 284 -14.14 32.57 -14.86
C ALA A 284 -13.03 33.58 -15.19
N SER A 285 -12.00 33.70 -14.34
CA SER A 285 -10.83 34.56 -14.54
C SER A 285 -9.69 33.86 -15.28
N GLY A 286 -9.81 32.55 -15.53
CA GLY A 286 -8.85 31.73 -16.25
C GLY A 286 -8.23 30.61 -15.41
N PRO A 287 -7.10 30.05 -15.86
CA PRO A 287 -6.46 28.94 -15.17
C PRO A 287 -5.88 29.36 -13.82
N LYS A 288 -5.95 28.45 -12.84
CA LYS A 288 -5.35 28.61 -11.51
C LYS A 288 -4.21 27.63 -11.31
N HIS A 289 -3.26 28.03 -10.47
CA HIS A 289 -2.06 27.27 -10.13
C HIS A 289 -1.99 27.14 -8.61
N LEU A 290 -1.54 25.99 -8.11
CA LEU A 290 -1.19 25.83 -6.70
C LEU A 290 0.33 25.89 -6.60
N ASN A 291 0.84 26.99 -6.06
CA ASN A 291 2.26 27.20 -5.76
C ASN A 291 2.39 27.47 -4.28
N MET A 292 2.98 26.54 -3.54
CA MET A 292 3.06 26.64 -2.09
C MET A 292 4.36 26.07 -1.56
N LYS A 293 5.02 26.84 -0.71
CA LYS A 293 6.17 26.38 0.06
C LYS A 293 5.68 25.64 1.31
N LEU A 294 6.17 24.43 1.53
CA LEU A 294 5.92 23.62 2.71
C LEU A 294 7.23 23.40 3.47
N THR A 295 7.25 23.65 4.77
CA THR A 295 8.42 23.41 5.63
C THR A 295 8.25 22.12 6.43
N ARG A 296 9.37 21.51 6.85
CA ARG A 296 9.35 20.35 7.75
C ARG A 296 8.60 20.67 9.05
N ALA A 297 8.86 21.85 9.63
CA ALA A 297 8.16 22.31 10.83
C ALA A 297 6.64 22.40 10.64
N LYS A 298 6.15 22.70 9.43
CA LYS A 298 4.72 22.73 9.13
C LYS A 298 4.14 21.33 8.92
N LEU A 299 4.93 20.40 8.38
CA LEU A 299 4.55 18.99 8.29
C LEU A 299 4.43 18.34 9.67
N GLU A 300 5.30 18.72 10.62
CA GLU A 300 5.33 18.18 11.99
C GLU A 300 4.23 18.75 12.91
N SER A 301 3.62 19.90 12.57
CA SER A 301 2.61 20.61 13.38
C SER A 301 1.18 20.15 13.15
#